data_AF-A0A2A5PL47-F1
#
_entry.id   AF-A0A2A5PL47-F1
#
_cell.length_a   1.000
_cell.length_b   1.000
_cell.length_c   1.000
_cell.angle_alpha   90.00
_cell.angle_beta   90.00
_cell.angle_gamma   90.00
#
_symmetry.space_group_name_H-M   'P 1'
#
loop_
_entity.id
_entity.type
_entity.pdbx_description
1 polymer ?
#
loop_
_entity_poly.entity_id
_entity_poly.type
_entity_poly.pdbx_seq_one_letter_code
_entity_poly.pdbx_strand_id
1 'polypeptide(L)'
;MKPFVYGGLLVVCGLSACSNPQQTQVKIDPKQYQVQDATALQQRIDALNVKLAQDFKQFKQVENIAFAHQFPLDVNNLQTLNQHLVASTALKPTKIAYCDMMNGYFAELYRLGHYNLDFLKDVKLPRAEQENLAENFVNAESYYDFILNRYTSYRQVQQTMGYGCNLKAAL
;
A
#
# COMPACT_ATOMS: atom_id res chain seq x y z
N MET A 1 -19.43 67.04 11.93
CA MET A 1 -19.71 66.45 10.60
C MET A 1 -18.39 66.20 9.88
N LYS A 2 -18.28 65.01 9.27
CA LYS A 2 -17.26 64.50 8.34
C LYS A 2 -15.92 63.97 8.92
N PRO A 3 -15.66 62.66 8.74
CA PRO A 3 -14.51 61.94 9.30
C PRO A 3 -13.54 61.40 8.23
N PHE A 4 -12.49 60.72 8.71
CA PHE A 4 -11.73 59.62 8.09
C PHE A 4 -10.97 59.87 6.76
N VAL A 5 -9.63 59.85 6.86
CA VAL A 5 -8.74 59.39 5.78
C VAL A 5 -8.17 58.03 6.21
N TYR A 6 -8.81 56.94 5.76
CA TYR A 6 -8.20 55.61 5.66
C TYR A 6 -7.17 55.67 4.50
N GLY A 7 -5.96 55.12 4.55
CA GLY A 7 -5.51 53.94 5.27
C GLY A 7 -5.39 52.77 4.28
N GLY A 8 -4.20 52.59 3.70
CA GLY A 8 -3.71 51.30 3.19
C GLY A 8 -4.10 50.89 1.77
N LEU A 9 -3.21 51.17 0.81
CA LEU A 9 -3.09 50.39 -0.43
C LEU A 9 -1.77 49.65 -0.34
N LEU A 10 -1.79 48.32 -0.23
CA LEU A 10 -0.71 47.44 -0.70
C LEU A 10 -1.25 46.02 -0.87
N VAL A 11 -1.52 45.71 -2.12
CA VAL A 11 -1.73 44.37 -2.65
C VAL A 11 -0.45 43.57 -2.42
N VAL A 12 -0.54 42.49 -1.64
CA VAL A 12 0.43 41.40 -1.70
C VAL A 12 -0.34 40.15 -2.08
N CYS A 13 -0.42 39.90 -3.39
CA CYS A 13 -0.71 38.59 -3.93
C CYS A 13 0.46 37.68 -3.58
N GLY A 14 0.44 37.11 -2.37
CA GLY A 14 1.26 35.97 -2.02
C GLY A 14 0.73 34.76 -2.78
N LEU A 15 1.26 34.55 -3.99
CA LEU A 15 1.21 33.26 -4.67
C LEU A 15 1.91 32.25 -3.76
N SER A 16 1.14 31.56 -2.90
CA SER A 16 1.59 30.31 -2.30
C SER A 16 1.70 29.30 -3.43
N ALA A 17 2.88 29.29 -4.04
CA ALA A 17 3.33 28.25 -4.93
C ALA A 17 2.94 26.90 -4.32
N CYS A 18 2.23 26.08 -5.11
CA CYS A 18 2.04 24.67 -4.84
C CYS A 18 3.43 24.07 -4.58
N SER A 19 3.76 23.87 -3.32
CA SER A 19 4.91 23.08 -2.92
C SER A 19 4.67 21.69 -3.51
N ASN A 20 5.40 21.40 -4.59
CA ASN A 20 5.55 20.07 -5.11
C ASN A 20 5.96 19.21 -3.90
N PRO A 21 5.17 18.23 -3.45
CA PRO A 21 5.61 17.39 -2.35
C PRO A 21 6.84 16.66 -2.86
N GLN A 22 8.02 17.13 -2.46
CA GLN A 22 9.24 16.35 -2.57
C GLN A 22 8.90 15.02 -1.92
N GLN A 23 8.81 13.97 -2.74
CA GLN A 23 8.73 12.61 -2.25
C GLN A 23 9.99 12.38 -1.43
N THR A 24 9.88 12.55 -0.11
CA THR A 24 10.94 12.21 0.81
C THR A 24 11.16 10.72 0.61
N GLN A 25 12.22 10.34 -0.12
CA GLN A 25 12.63 8.96 -0.21
C GLN A 25 12.85 8.49 1.22
N VAL A 26 12.00 7.59 1.68
CA VAL A 26 12.08 7.06 3.03
C VAL A 26 13.42 6.36 3.14
N LYS A 27 14.26 6.81 4.07
CA LYS A 27 15.56 6.18 4.31
C LYS A 27 15.32 4.81 4.94
N ILE A 28 15.35 3.76 4.12
CA ILE A 28 15.21 2.38 4.57
C ILE A 28 16.55 1.93 5.15
N ASP A 29 16.54 1.37 6.36
CA ASP A 29 17.69 0.67 6.94
C ASP A 29 17.57 -0.82 6.62
N PRO A 30 18.41 -1.37 5.72
CA PRO A 30 18.36 -2.79 5.34
C PRO A 30 18.47 -3.73 6.54
N LYS A 31 19.20 -3.33 7.60
CA LYS A 31 19.42 -4.18 8.78
C LYS A 31 18.14 -4.47 9.54
N GLN A 32 17.12 -3.60 9.45
CA GLN A 32 15.82 -3.84 10.08
C GLN A 32 15.05 -4.98 9.42
N TYR A 33 15.42 -5.36 8.20
CA TYR A 33 14.71 -6.36 7.41
C TYR A 33 15.43 -7.70 7.35
N GLN A 34 16.75 -7.70 7.50
CA GLN A 34 17.56 -8.92 7.53
C GLN A 34 17.16 -9.84 8.68
N VAL A 35 17.12 -11.14 8.42
CA VAL A 35 16.87 -12.19 9.40
C VAL A 35 17.98 -13.24 9.35
N GLN A 36 17.99 -14.12 10.34
CA GLN A 36 19.01 -15.17 10.50
C GLN A 36 18.81 -16.38 9.57
N ASP A 37 17.57 -16.70 9.20
CA ASP A 37 17.21 -17.88 8.42
C ASP A 37 15.82 -17.76 7.79
N ALA A 38 15.45 -18.73 6.96
CA ALA A 38 14.15 -18.78 6.28
C ALA A 38 12.96 -18.94 7.24
N THR A 39 13.15 -19.56 8.42
CA THR A 39 12.07 -19.71 9.41
C THR A 39 11.73 -18.36 10.02
N ALA A 40 12.74 -17.57 10.39
CA ALA A 40 12.56 -16.21 10.86
C ALA A 40 11.92 -15.31 9.79
N LEU A 41 12.28 -15.50 8.51
CA LEU A 41 11.65 -14.76 7.40
C LEU A 41 10.17 -15.10 7.28
N GLN A 42 9.84 -16.40 7.28
CA GLN A 42 8.45 -16.87 7.25
C GLN A 42 7.63 -16.28 8.40
N GLN A 43 8.16 -16.31 9.63
CA GLN A 43 7.48 -15.74 10.80
C GLN A 43 7.17 -14.25 10.64
N ARG A 44 8.07 -13.47 10.05
CA ARG A 44 7.83 -12.04 9.80
C ARG A 44 6.76 -11.82 8.72
N ILE A 45 6.76 -12.64 7.67
CA ILE A 45 5.73 -12.60 6.63
C ILE A 45 4.37 -13.00 7.21
N ASP A 46 4.31 -14.05 8.03
CA ASP A 46 3.09 -14.49 8.68
C ASP A 46 2.54 -13.42 9.63
N ALA A 47 3.41 -12.77 10.41
CA ALA A 47 3.03 -11.65 11.26
C ALA A 47 2.50 -10.46 10.45
N LEU A 48 3.13 -10.17 9.30
CA LEU A 48 2.67 -9.13 8.37
C LEU A 48 1.28 -9.46 7.80
N ASN A 49 1.02 -10.72 7.45
CA ASN A 49 -0.29 -11.18 6.97
C ASN A 49 -1.38 -11.06 8.05
N VAL A 50 -1.05 -11.44 9.30
CA VAL A 50 -1.95 -11.24 10.45
C VAL A 50 -2.28 -9.75 10.64
N LYS A 51 -1.26 -8.89 10.55
CA LYS A 51 -1.46 -7.43 10.65
C LYS A 51 -2.38 -6.92 9.55
N LEU A 52 -2.17 -7.32 8.30
CA LEU A 52 -3.04 -6.95 7.18
C LEU A 52 -4.50 -7.36 7.46
N ALA A 53 -4.73 -8.59 7.91
CA ALA A 53 -6.09 -9.05 8.22
C ALA A 53 -6.77 -8.18 9.29
N GLN A 54 -6.03 -7.77 10.32
CA GLN A 54 -6.52 -6.90 11.39
C GLN A 54 -6.78 -5.47 10.89
N ASP A 55 -5.82 -4.87 10.19
CA ASP A 55 -5.95 -3.52 9.62
C ASP A 55 -7.15 -3.46 8.66
N PHE A 56 -7.29 -4.47 7.79
CA PHE A 56 -8.38 -4.54 6.83
C PHE A 56 -9.74 -4.69 7.52
N LYS A 57 -9.82 -5.52 8.56
CA LYS A 57 -11.03 -5.66 9.37
C LYS A 57 -11.43 -4.32 10.01
N GLN A 58 -10.48 -3.62 10.61
CA GLN A 58 -10.72 -2.31 11.21
C GLN A 58 -11.14 -1.28 10.15
N PHE A 59 -10.47 -1.27 9.00
CA PHE A 59 -10.80 -0.39 7.88
C PHE A 59 -12.23 -0.59 7.41
N LYS A 60 -12.65 -1.85 7.19
CA LYS A 60 -14.04 -2.16 6.81
C LYS A 60 -15.07 -1.75 7.85
N GLN A 61 -14.74 -1.82 9.14
CA GLN A 61 -15.65 -1.40 10.20
C GLN A 61 -15.89 0.11 10.17
N VAL A 62 -14.83 0.90 9.94
CA VAL A 62 -14.90 2.36 9.87
C VAL A 62 -15.54 2.82 8.56
N GLU A 63 -15.16 2.21 7.44
CA GLU A 63 -15.55 2.61 6.07
C GLU A 63 -16.64 1.70 5.50
N ASN A 64 -17.54 1.19 6.35
CA ASN A 64 -18.45 0.08 6.02
C ASN A 64 -19.30 0.32 4.76
N ILE A 65 -19.76 1.56 4.53
CA ILE A 65 -20.59 1.97 3.39
C ILE A 65 -19.83 1.89 2.05
N ALA A 66 -18.50 1.86 2.10
CA ALA A 66 -17.66 1.75 0.91
C ALA A 66 -17.55 0.32 0.39
N PHE A 67 -18.06 -0.68 1.13
CA PHE A 67 -17.94 -2.09 0.78
C PHE A 67 -19.32 -2.75 0.58
N ALA A 68 -19.46 -3.54 -0.49
CA ALA A 68 -20.69 -4.29 -0.76
C ALA A 68 -20.91 -5.47 0.20
N HIS A 69 -19.84 -6.07 0.71
CA HIS A 69 -19.88 -7.24 1.59
C HIS A 69 -18.94 -7.09 2.77
N GLN A 70 -19.30 -7.73 3.90
CA GLN A 70 -18.56 -7.64 5.16
C GLN A 70 -17.74 -8.90 5.51
N PHE A 71 -17.54 -9.80 4.54
CA PHE A 71 -16.67 -10.96 4.75
C PHE A 71 -15.23 -10.55 5.08
N PRO A 72 -14.52 -11.30 5.94
CA PRO A 72 -13.12 -11.03 6.27
C PRO A 72 -12.22 -11.21 5.03
N LEU A 73 -11.09 -10.52 5.02
CA LEU A 73 -10.05 -10.71 4.02
C LEU A 73 -9.35 -12.06 4.22
N ASP A 74 -9.28 -12.88 3.18
CA ASP A 74 -8.42 -14.06 3.15
C ASP A 74 -6.99 -13.68 2.73
N VAL A 75 -6.14 -13.43 3.72
CA VAL A 75 -4.72 -13.08 3.50
C VAL A 75 -3.88 -14.23 2.94
N ASN A 76 -4.40 -15.47 2.96
CA ASN A 76 -3.76 -16.62 2.32
C ASN A 76 -4.19 -16.77 0.86
N ASN A 77 -5.04 -15.87 0.35
CA ASN A 77 -5.48 -15.90 -1.03
C ASN A 77 -5.75 -14.49 -1.56
N LEU A 78 -4.70 -13.69 -1.76
CA LEU A 78 -4.86 -12.32 -2.27
C LEU A 78 -5.32 -12.24 -3.73
N GLN A 79 -5.45 -13.37 -4.44
CA GLN A 79 -6.15 -13.43 -5.71
C GLN A 79 -7.65 -13.11 -5.56
N THR A 80 -8.24 -13.28 -4.37
CA THR A 80 -9.63 -12.93 -4.08
C THR A 80 -9.81 -11.52 -3.49
N LEU A 81 -8.79 -10.65 -3.53
CA LEU A 81 -8.92 -9.25 -3.11
C LEU A 81 -10.08 -8.51 -3.79
N ASN A 82 -10.40 -8.86 -5.04
CA ASN A 82 -11.56 -8.38 -5.79
C ASN A 82 -12.93 -8.77 -5.20
N GLN A 83 -12.99 -9.57 -4.14
CA GLN A 83 -14.21 -9.78 -3.35
C GLN A 83 -14.43 -8.67 -2.31
N HIS A 84 -13.44 -7.78 -2.15
CA HIS A 84 -13.44 -6.68 -1.20
C HIS A 84 -13.28 -5.33 -1.91
N LEU A 85 -14.08 -5.11 -2.96
CA LEU A 85 -14.04 -3.90 -3.76
C LEU A 85 -14.49 -2.70 -2.92
N VAL A 86 -13.66 -1.65 -2.92
CA VAL A 86 -14.04 -0.32 -2.47
C VAL A 86 -14.87 0.32 -3.59
N ALA A 87 -16.07 0.79 -3.26
CA ALA A 87 -16.99 1.36 -4.22
C ALA A 87 -16.35 2.54 -5.00
N SER A 88 -16.67 2.63 -6.29
CA SER A 88 -16.26 3.78 -7.12
C SER A 88 -16.83 5.11 -6.61
N THR A 89 -17.95 5.07 -5.89
CA THR A 89 -18.61 6.21 -5.24
C THR A 89 -18.09 6.52 -3.84
N ALA A 90 -17.16 5.71 -3.29
CA ALA A 90 -16.56 5.98 -1.99
C ALA A 90 -15.83 7.33 -1.99
N LEU A 91 -15.75 7.97 -0.82
CA LEU A 91 -15.09 9.25 -0.68
C LEU A 91 -13.58 9.11 -0.99
N LYS A 92 -12.98 10.18 -1.53
CA LYS A 92 -11.54 10.20 -1.85
C LYS A 92 -10.66 9.81 -0.64
N PRO A 93 -10.90 10.28 0.59
CA PRO A 93 -10.14 9.84 1.77
C PRO A 93 -10.19 8.33 2.01
N THR A 94 -11.35 7.69 1.85
CA THR A 94 -11.50 6.24 1.96
C THR A 94 -10.62 5.51 0.94
N LYS A 95 -10.61 5.97 -0.32
CA LYS A 95 -9.79 5.37 -1.38
C LYS A 95 -8.28 5.53 -1.10
N ILE A 96 -7.87 6.70 -0.58
CA ILE A 96 -6.49 6.94 -0.15
C ILE A 96 -6.11 6.00 0.97
N ALA A 97 -6.92 5.92 2.03
CA ALA A 97 -6.65 5.06 3.18
C ALA A 97 -6.56 3.57 2.79
N TYR A 98 -7.41 3.11 1.86
CA TYR A 98 -7.30 1.77 1.28
C TYR A 98 -5.96 1.58 0.57
N CYS A 99 -5.58 2.53 -0.31
CA CYS A 99 -4.30 2.46 -1.01
C CYS A 99 -3.10 2.50 -0.07
N ASP A 100 -3.14 3.31 0.99
CA ASP A 100 -2.05 3.43 1.96
C ASP A 100 -1.87 2.12 2.73
N MET A 101 -2.97 1.49 3.17
CA MET A 101 -2.94 0.18 3.82
C MET A 101 -2.34 -0.89 2.89
N MET A 102 -2.86 -1.00 1.68
CA MET A 102 -2.43 -2.05 0.73
C MET A 102 -1.00 -1.81 0.24
N ASN A 103 -0.63 -0.58 -0.12
CA ASN A 103 0.73 -0.24 -0.52
C ASN A 103 1.72 -0.42 0.63
N GLY A 104 1.33 -0.06 1.86
CA GLY A 104 2.15 -0.28 3.05
C GLY A 104 2.45 -1.76 3.27
N TYR A 105 1.43 -2.62 3.16
CA TYR A 105 1.60 -4.07 3.24
C TYR A 105 2.56 -4.60 2.15
N PHE A 106 2.33 -4.25 0.88
CA PHE A 106 3.17 -4.76 -0.22
C PHE A 106 4.60 -4.20 -0.17
N ALA A 107 4.79 -2.95 0.25
CA ALA A 107 6.12 -2.40 0.43
C ALA A 107 6.88 -3.10 1.57
N GLU A 108 6.22 -3.42 2.67
CA GLU A 108 6.83 -4.15 3.77
C GLU A 108 7.16 -5.60 3.38
N LEU A 109 6.25 -6.27 2.67
CA LEU A 109 6.49 -7.61 2.12
C LEU A 109 7.68 -7.60 1.16
N TYR A 110 7.75 -6.63 0.24
CA TYR A 110 8.88 -6.44 -0.66
C TYR A 110 10.19 -6.34 0.12
N ARG A 111 10.28 -5.46 1.12
CA ARG A 111 11.51 -5.26 1.89
C ARG A 111 11.92 -6.53 2.64
N LEU A 112 10.98 -7.26 3.23
CA LEU A 112 11.25 -8.54 3.88
C LEU A 112 11.89 -9.54 2.90
N GLY A 113 11.34 -9.70 1.70
CA GLY A 113 11.92 -10.64 0.73
C GLY A 113 13.20 -10.12 0.07
N HIS A 114 13.21 -8.85 -0.35
CA HIS A 114 14.31 -8.24 -1.09
C HIS A 114 15.63 -8.22 -0.31
N TYR A 115 15.58 -8.00 1.01
CA TYR A 115 16.78 -8.04 1.86
C TYR A 115 17.17 -9.44 2.33
N ASN A 116 16.43 -10.48 1.94
CA ASN A 116 16.63 -11.87 2.35
C ASN A 116 16.44 -12.86 1.18
N LEU A 117 16.90 -12.49 -0.02
CA LEU A 117 16.67 -13.27 -1.25
C LEU A 117 17.09 -14.74 -1.12
N ASP A 118 18.22 -15.01 -0.45
CA ASP A 118 18.78 -16.36 -0.27
C ASP A 118 17.85 -17.32 0.48
N PHE A 119 16.91 -16.78 1.26
CA PHE A 119 15.95 -17.55 2.05
C PHE A 119 14.61 -17.74 1.35
N LEU A 120 14.32 -17.00 0.28
CA LEU A 120 13.00 -17.03 -0.37
C LEU A 120 12.65 -18.38 -1.01
N LYS A 121 13.65 -19.21 -1.34
CA LYS A 121 13.42 -20.58 -1.84
C LYS A 121 12.75 -21.51 -0.80
N ASP A 122 12.93 -21.20 0.48
CA ASP A 122 12.42 -21.99 1.61
C ASP A 122 11.21 -21.32 2.29
N VAL A 123 10.81 -20.13 1.81
CA VAL A 123 9.62 -19.41 2.24
C VAL A 123 8.42 -19.84 1.41
N LYS A 124 7.27 -19.97 2.09
CA LYS A 124 5.98 -20.25 1.48
C LYS A 124 5.14 -18.98 1.47
N LEU A 125 4.87 -18.50 0.26
CA LEU A 125 3.87 -17.48 0.00
C LEU A 125 2.63 -18.19 -0.56
N PRO A 126 1.48 -18.19 0.14
CA PRO A 126 0.29 -18.96 -0.28
C PRO A 126 -0.15 -18.60 -1.70
N ARG A 127 -0.46 -19.58 -2.56
CA ARG A 127 -0.87 -19.36 -3.97
C ARG A 127 0.23 -18.83 -4.89
N ALA A 128 1.49 -18.89 -4.47
CA ALA A 128 2.66 -18.59 -5.29
C ALA A 128 3.61 -19.79 -5.38
N GLU A 129 3.11 -21.02 -5.29
CA GLU A 129 3.94 -22.23 -5.29
C GLU A 129 4.66 -22.46 -6.64
N GLN A 130 4.14 -21.88 -7.72
CA GLN A 130 4.72 -21.96 -9.07
C GLN A 130 5.67 -20.78 -9.37
N GLU A 131 5.83 -19.87 -8.42
CA GLU A 131 6.53 -18.60 -8.62
C GLU A 131 7.98 -18.67 -8.18
N ASN A 132 8.87 -18.03 -8.94
CA ASN A 132 10.25 -17.84 -8.51
C ASN A 132 10.34 -16.61 -7.59
N LEU A 133 10.13 -16.81 -6.29
CA LEU A 133 10.10 -15.69 -5.33
C LEU A 133 11.41 -14.90 -5.31
N ALA A 134 12.57 -15.54 -5.46
CA ALA A 134 13.85 -14.83 -5.50
C ALA A 134 13.92 -13.85 -6.68
N GLU A 135 13.43 -14.24 -7.85
CA GLU A 135 13.37 -13.39 -9.04
C GLU A 135 12.29 -12.31 -8.92
N ASN A 136 11.14 -12.65 -8.35
CA ASN A 136 10.04 -11.71 -8.13
C ASN A 136 10.41 -10.60 -7.14
N PHE A 137 11.28 -10.86 -6.16
CA PHE A 137 11.66 -9.87 -5.13
C PHE A 137 13.02 -9.20 -5.39
N VAL A 138 13.71 -9.54 -6.47
CA VAL A 138 15.08 -9.04 -6.74
C VAL A 138 15.14 -7.53 -6.93
N ASN A 139 14.07 -6.91 -7.43
CA ASN A 139 13.96 -5.46 -7.57
C ASN A 139 12.48 -5.03 -7.57
N ALA A 140 12.25 -3.72 -7.44
CA ALA A 140 10.91 -3.15 -7.34
C ALA A 140 10.06 -3.35 -8.61
N GLU A 141 10.67 -3.43 -9.80
CA GLU A 141 9.96 -3.63 -11.06
C GLU A 141 9.42 -5.06 -11.17
N SER A 142 10.26 -6.07 -10.93
CA SER A 142 9.86 -7.47 -10.88
C SER A 142 8.77 -7.70 -9.83
N TYR A 143 8.91 -7.07 -8.66
CA TYR A 143 7.96 -7.19 -7.58
C TYR A 143 6.62 -6.53 -7.90
N TYR A 144 6.66 -5.34 -8.51
CA TYR A 144 5.45 -4.64 -8.95
C TYR A 144 4.64 -5.47 -9.95
N ASP A 145 5.31 -6.08 -10.94
CA ASP A 145 4.65 -6.98 -11.90
C ASP A 145 4.03 -8.18 -11.18
N PHE A 146 4.81 -8.85 -10.35
CA PHE A 146 4.36 -10.00 -9.57
C PHE A 146 3.08 -9.70 -8.78
N ILE A 147 3.07 -8.60 -8.00
CA ILE A 147 1.91 -8.23 -7.18
C ILE A 147 0.69 -7.89 -8.02
N LEU A 148 0.83 -7.06 -9.06
CA LEU A 148 -0.34 -6.56 -9.79
C LEU A 148 -0.89 -7.52 -10.83
N ASN A 149 -0.08 -8.44 -11.34
CA ASN A 149 -0.45 -9.24 -12.51
C ASN A 149 -0.57 -10.74 -12.23
N ARG A 150 0.09 -11.26 -11.19
CA ARG A 150 0.23 -12.72 -11.01
C ARG A 150 -0.21 -13.19 -9.62
N TYR A 151 0.12 -12.44 -8.57
CA TYR A 151 -0.12 -12.86 -7.19
C TYR A 151 -1.46 -12.40 -6.62
N THR A 152 -1.98 -11.26 -7.08
CA THR A 152 -3.16 -10.64 -6.48
C THR A 152 -4.15 -10.11 -7.51
N SER A 153 -5.39 -9.84 -7.09
CA SER A 153 -6.35 -9.07 -7.89
C SER A 153 -6.33 -7.57 -7.59
N TYR A 154 -5.24 -7.04 -7.02
CA TYR A 154 -5.14 -5.64 -6.60
C TYR A 154 -5.34 -4.64 -7.76
N ARG A 155 -4.84 -4.97 -8.96
CA ARG A 155 -5.10 -4.17 -10.17
C ARG A 155 -6.60 -4.02 -10.45
N GLN A 156 -7.36 -5.11 -10.33
CA GLN A 156 -8.80 -5.11 -10.54
C GLN A 156 -9.52 -4.26 -9.49
N VAL A 157 -9.07 -4.30 -8.23
CA VAL A 157 -9.63 -3.45 -7.17
C VAL A 157 -9.43 -1.97 -7.51
N GLN A 158 -8.22 -1.58 -7.90
CA GLN A 158 -7.91 -0.19 -8.29
C GLN A 158 -8.77 0.30 -9.47
N GLN A 159 -8.96 -0.56 -10.48
CA GLN A 159 -9.81 -0.26 -11.64
C GLN A 159 -11.28 -0.07 -11.23
N THR A 160 -11.81 -0.97 -10.39
CA THR A 160 -13.21 -0.87 -9.92
C THR A 160 -13.43 0.35 -9.04
N MET A 161 -12.49 0.62 -8.13
CA MET A 161 -12.50 1.79 -7.25
C MET A 161 -12.37 3.10 -8.04
N GLY A 162 -11.88 3.04 -9.29
CA GLY A 162 -11.59 4.20 -10.11
C GLY A 162 -10.50 5.09 -9.49
N TYR A 163 -9.54 4.48 -8.80
CA TYR A 163 -8.45 5.18 -8.13
C TYR A 163 -7.19 4.31 -8.11
N GLY A 164 -6.11 4.82 -8.71
CA GLY A 164 -4.84 4.10 -8.82
C GLY A 164 -4.04 4.22 -7.54
N CYS A 165 -3.76 3.09 -6.90
CA CYS A 165 -2.85 3.04 -5.78
C CYS A 165 -1.43 2.97 -6.32
N ASN A 166 -0.62 4.02 -6.09
CA ASN A 166 0.71 4.16 -6.66
C ASN A 166 1.74 3.25 -5.96
N LEU A 167 1.61 1.93 -6.11
CA LEU A 167 2.50 0.94 -5.51
C LEU A 167 3.95 1.17 -5.91
N LYS A 168 4.21 1.57 -7.16
CA LYS A 168 5.55 1.85 -7.66
C LYS A 168 6.27 2.95 -6.87
N ALA A 169 5.53 3.93 -6.33
CA ALA A 169 6.11 4.96 -5.47
C ALA A 169 6.28 4.53 -4.02
N ALA A 170 5.63 3.44 -3.58
CA ALA A 170 5.74 2.90 -2.24
C ALA A 170 6.89 1.90 -2.07
N LEU A 171 7.35 1.30 -3.17
CA LEU A 171 8.51 0.41 -3.27
C LEU A 171 9.81 1.22 -3.28
#